data_AF-H3H8V9-F1
#
_entry.id   AF-H3H8V9-F1
#
_cell.length_a   1.000
_cell.length_b   1.000
_cell.length_c   1.000
_cell.angle_alpha   90.00
_cell.angle_beta   90.00
_cell.angle_gamma   90.00
#
_symmetry.space_group_name_H-M   'P 1'
#
loop_
_entity.id
_entity.type
_entity.pdbx_description
1 polymer ?
#
loop_
_entity_poly.entity_id
_entity_poly.type
_entity_poly.pdbx_seq_one_letter_code
_entity_poly.pdbx_strand_id
1 'polypeptide(L)'
;MGEERRYEAENGDFCSTRFTVTQFEDAQSVKQVFDLLLFYFCNIEISISEKIGHITIREDDGGDDKGIVQNRLVSITHKDVKMESNTVMFSQYYDRSTHGRGASSYGLIVADFVDEDDRHPYVPSQRVRRDVNAVLEIREFVPQRPRSVAGGPPSHKSVVVLSRWVQNRMHYPKFPVCTDGCQMPMRQRDGTSPRGGMASSATSSTTSSPLSDSATPTRSWSSIIAPRHEPCHEGLATDEPSVAEEDGERAPGQGDTGTESEETARPKRKYPKRKHRKGTHTIRKVAIYQVVVVVAVLLMVALVGQEEKERLLKEMEILQKEMGALKKRAMDPTFPVDTLVRKSRRQTLQEAVQGHMQKFCKTLSIMSDYTLCNIQAGTPLQEKMVLKRDSKSRCETLQAMKERKLRNAEQYLKIRRSKLDPCKSLTEDQRFETNNGGFCSARFSILQFEGAQSVKQVFDLVIFYFSNMEISVSEKLDTLVTVRENDDDSTTDGITQNRLVSTTTDRSMQMESNTIMFSEFCERDDIPCADRGYGLVVSEFVDVDERYPYQSDKRVRKDVNGVIEVRAYN
;
A
#
# COMPACT_ATOMS: atom_id res chain seq x y z
N MET A 1 -9.78 16.75 11.30
CA MET A 1 -8.59 16.62 10.43
C MET A 1 -8.20 15.14 10.34
N GLY A 2 -7.66 14.68 9.22
CA GLY A 2 -7.07 13.35 9.11
C GLY A 2 -5.99 13.29 8.02
N GLU A 3 -4.95 12.51 8.28
CA GLU A 3 -3.88 12.18 7.35
C GLU A 3 -3.65 10.67 7.41
N GLU A 4 -3.53 10.02 6.26
CA GLU A 4 -3.26 8.59 6.14
C GLU A 4 -2.23 8.31 5.05
N ARG A 5 -1.26 7.45 5.36
CA ARG A 5 -0.23 6.97 4.44
C ARG A 5 -0.20 5.45 4.50
N ARG A 6 -0.33 4.78 3.35
CA ARG A 6 -0.22 3.32 3.19
C ARG A 6 0.83 3.03 2.13
N TYR A 7 1.79 2.14 2.44
CA TYR A 7 2.93 1.86 1.57
C TYR A 7 3.53 0.47 1.83
N GLU A 8 4.23 -0.05 0.84
CA GLU A 8 4.99 -1.29 0.93
C GLU A 8 6.46 -1.02 1.28
N ALA A 9 7.01 -1.78 2.23
CA ALA A 9 8.39 -1.65 2.69
C ALA A 9 9.42 -2.30 1.75
N GLU A 10 10.71 -2.18 2.07
CA GLU A 10 11.79 -2.85 1.33
C GLU A 10 11.79 -4.37 1.47
N ASN A 11 11.24 -4.89 2.57
CA ASN A 11 11.11 -6.33 2.86
C ASN A 11 9.72 -6.91 2.52
N GLY A 12 8.87 -6.17 1.81
CA GLY A 12 7.50 -6.59 1.44
C GLY A 12 6.44 -6.38 2.54
N ASP A 13 6.79 -5.85 3.71
CA ASP A 13 5.79 -5.59 4.76
C ASP A 13 4.86 -4.43 4.38
N PHE A 14 3.56 -4.59 4.66
CA PHE A 14 2.56 -3.57 4.38
C PHE A 14 2.42 -2.64 5.58
N CYS A 15 2.82 -1.38 5.38
CA CYS A 15 2.86 -0.36 6.41
C CYS A 15 1.72 0.65 6.23
N SER A 16 1.18 1.10 7.35
CA SER A 16 0.22 2.21 7.41
C SER A 16 0.55 3.14 8.57
N THR A 17 0.40 4.44 8.36
CA THR A 17 0.48 5.47 9.39
C THR A 17 -0.69 6.41 9.22
N ARG A 18 -1.40 6.71 10.32
CA ARG A 18 -2.59 7.55 10.31
C ARG A 18 -2.60 8.49 11.50
N PHE A 19 -2.85 9.77 11.23
CA PHE A 19 -3.11 10.79 12.23
C PHE A 19 -4.54 11.31 12.05
N THR A 20 -5.33 11.43 13.12
CA THR A 20 -6.67 12.04 13.03
C THR A 20 -7.02 12.84 14.27
N VAL A 21 -7.69 13.97 14.05
CA VAL A 21 -8.31 14.81 15.08
C VAL A 21 -9.82 14.77 14.90
N THR A 22 -10.51 14.19 15.88
CA THR A 22 -11.97 14.02 15.96
C THR A 22 -12.52 14.88 17.10
N GLN A 23 -13.64 15.58 16.86
CA GLN A 23 -14.32 16.40 17.85
C GLN A 23 -15.61 15.71 18.31
N PHE A 24 -15.93 15.80 19.60
CA PHE A 24 -17.19 15.35 20.18
C PHE A 24 -17.91 16.57 20.77
N GLU A 25 -18.80 17.17 19.98
CA GLU A 25 -19.50 18.41 20.39
C GLU A 25 -20.45 18.19 21.58
N ASP A 26 -20.95 16.97 21.81
CA ASP A 26 -21.92 16.62 22.86
C ASP A 26 -21.36 15.71 23.96
N ALA A 27 -20.04 15.56 24.04
CA ALA A 27 -19.40 14.88 25.17
C ALA A 27 -19.55 15.72 26.46
N GLN A 28 -19.94 15.07 27.56
CA GLN A 28 -20.13 15.71 28.87
C GLN A 28 -18.79 16.03 29.57
N SER A 29 -17.75 15.23 29.31
CA SER A 29 -16.41 15.45 29.84
C SER A 29 -15.34 14.67 29.08
N VAL A 30 -14.08 15.09 29.25
CA VAL A 30 -12.89 14.33 28.82
C VAL A 30 -12.88 12.91 29.40
N LYS A 31 -13.26 12.78 30.69
CA LYS A 31 -13.31 11.50 31.41
C LYS A 31 -14.29 10.52 30.76
N GLN A 32 -15.49 10.99 30.37
CA GLN A 32 -16.48 10.18 29.67
C GLN A 32 -15.93 9.56 28.38
N VAL A 33 -15.26 10.38 27.54
CA VAL A 33 -14.68 9.90 26.27
C VAL A 33 -13.49 8.96 26.50
N PHE A 34 -12.66 9.24 27.51
CA PHE A 34 -11.57 8.36 27.92
C PHE A 34 -12.08 6.98 28.40
N ASP A 35 -13.10 6.94 29.26
CA ASP A 35 -13.65 5.68 29.79
C ASP A 35 -14.39 4.86 28.71
N LEU A 36 -15.06 5.53 27.76
CA LEU A 36 -15.64 4.86 26.59
C LEU A 36 -14.57 4.25 25.67
N LEU A 37 -13.43 4.92 25.50
CA LEU A 37 -12.30 4.38 24.74
C LEU A 37 -11.65 3.19 25.45
N LEU A 38 -11.48 3.24 26.78
CA LEU A 38 -11.01 2.08 27.54
C LEU A 38 -11.96 0.89 27.41
N PHE A 39 -13.26 1.09 27.58
CA PHE A 39 -14.26 0.03 27.40
C PHE A 39 -14.20 -0.58 25.99
N TYR A 40 -14.07 0.25 24.95
CA TYR A 40 -13.91 -0.20 23.56
C TYR A 40 -12.63 -1.02 23.33
N PHE A 41 -11.50 -0.65 23.97
CA PHE A 41 -10.25 -1.38 23.81
C PHE A 41 -10.17 -2.67 24.64
N CYS A 42 -10.85 -2.73 25.80
CA CYS A 42 -11.01 -3.97 26.57
C CYS A 42 -11.97 -4.98 25.91
N ASN A 43 -12.78 -4.55 24.94
CA ASN A 43 -13.74 -5.38 24.18
C ASN A 43 -13.49 -5.26 22.65
N ILE A 44 -12.20 -5.14 22.27
CA ILE A 44 -11.81 -4.82 20.90
C ILE A 44 -12.07 -5.98 19.92
N GLU A 45 -11.97 -7.23 20.37
CA GLU A 45 -12.26 -8.44 19.58
C GLU A 45 -13.71 -8.49 19.08
N ILE A 46 -14.69 -8.08 19.90
CA ILE A 46 -16.09 -7.91 19.47
C ILE A 46 -16.15 -6.82 18.38
N SER A 47 -15.53 -5.68 18.63
CA SER A 47 -15.51 -4.53 17.70
C SER A 47 -14.79 -4.81 16.37
N ILE A 48 -13.82 -5.72 16.32
CA ILE A 48 -13.23 -6.21 15.07
C ILE A 48 -14.24 -7.08 14.33
N SER A 49 -14.85 -8.01 15.05
CA SER A 49 -15.68 -9.05 14.45
C SER A 49 -16.95 -8.48 13.81
N GLU A 50 -17.64 -7.56 14.50
CA GLU A 50 -18.81 -6.87 13.97
C GLU A 50 -18.50 -5.96 12.76
N LYS A 51 -17.35 -5.28 12.75
CA LYS A 51 -17.02 -4.28 11.72
C LYS A 51 -16.40 -4.85 10.46
N ILE A 52 -15.61 -5.92 10.57
CA ILE A 52 -14.80 -6.47 9.46
C ILE A 52 -15.39 -7.82 8.96
N GLY A 53 -16.37 -8.41 9.68
CA GLY A 53 -16.98 -9.69 9.34
C GLY A 53 -16.07 -10.91 9.58
N HIS A 54 -14.82 -10.67 9.96
CA HIS A 54 -13.84 -11.69 10.35
C HIS A 54 -14.17 -12.20 11.75
N ILE A 55 -13.94 -13.48 12.04
CA ILE A 55 -14.06 -13.96 13.43
C ILE A 55 -12.78 -13.60 14.17
N THR A 56 -12.87 -12.78 15.22
CA THR A 56 -11.71 -12.44 16.07
C THR A 56 -11.91 -12.90 17.49
N ILE A 57 -10.91 -13.61 18.01
CA ILE A 57 -10.84 -14.10 19.39
C ILE A 57 -9.67 -13.45 20.13
N ARG A 58 -9.77 -13.48 21.46
CA ARG A 58 -8.73 -13.05 22.41
C ARG A 58 -7.99 -14.29 22.94
N GLU A 59 -6.66 -14.24 22.93
CA GLU A 59 -5.75 -15.28 23.45
C GLU A 59 -4.92 -14.77 24.66
N ASP A 60 -5.30 -13.64 25.28
CA ASP A 60 -4.73 -13.19 26.56
C ASP A 60 -5.63 -13.57 27.75
N ASP A 61 -4.99 -13.85 28.89
CA ASP A 61 -5.64 -14.29 30.12
C ASP A 61 -6.14 -13.13 31.01
N GLY A 62 -6.17 -11.89 30.50
CA GLY A 62 -6.67 -10.70 31.20
C GLY A 62 -5.80 -10.19 32.37
N GLY A 63 -5.12 -9.05 32.18
CA GLY A 63 -4.43 -8.35 33.27
C GLY A 63 -5.33 -7.31 33.95
N ASP A 64 -5.65 -7.50 35.24
CA ASP A 64 -6.40 -6.54 36.07
C ASP A 64 -5.49 -5.44 36.69
N ASP A 65 -4.42 -5.07 35.97
CA ASP A 65 -3.51 -4.01 36.42
C ASP A 65 -4.01 -2.64 35.99
N LYS A 66 -3.98 -1.66 36.92
CA LYS A 66 -4.66 -0.37 36.76
C LYS A 66 -4.12 0.44 35.58
N GLY A 67 -4.82 0.34 34.45
CA GLY A 67 -4.53 1.05 33.20
C GLY A 67 -3.58 0.29 32.26
N ILE A 68 -3.25 -0.97 32.55
CA ILE A 68 -2.42 -1.82 31.68
C ILE A 68 -3.26 -2.98 31.15
N VAL A 69 -3.37 -3.11 29.82
CA VAL A 69 -4.15 -4.18 29.17
C VAL A 69 -3.34 -4.78 28.03
N GLN A 70 -3.02 -6.06 28.10
CA GLN A 70 -2.55 -6.80 26.92
C GLN A 70 -3.77 -7.17 26.06
N ASN A 71 -3.63 -7.04 24.75
CA ASN A 71 -4.59 -7.46 23.75
C ASN A 71 -3.86 -8.39 22.77
N ARG A 72 -4.01 -9.70 22.97
CA ARG A 72 -3.52 -10.75 22.06
C ARG A 72 -4.70 -11.25 21.23
N LEU A 73 -4.77 -10.81 19.99
CA LEU A 73 -5.94 -10.94 19.12
C LEU A 73 -5.61 -11.83 17.93
N VAL A 74 -6.48 -12.81 17.67
CA VAL A 74 -6.37 -13.70 16.50
C VAL A 74 -7.62 -13.57 15.64
N SER A 75 -7.44 -13.14 14.40
CA SER A 75 -8.54 -12.92 13.44
C SER A 75 -8.46 -13.93 12.30
N ILE A 76 -9.59 -14.55 11.97
CA ILE A 76 -9.74 -15.42 10.78
C ILE A 76 -10.51 -14.62 9.70
N THR A 77 -9.85 -14.38 8.57
CA THR A 77 -10.46 -13.73 7.40
C THR A 77 -11.46 -14.65 6.70
N HIS A 78 -12.34 -14.12 5.84
CA HIS A 78 -13.24 -14.90 4.96
C HIS A 78 -12.53 -15.81 3.92
N LYS A 79 -11.21 -15.93 3.97
CA LYS A 79 -10.39 -16.79 3.10
C LYS A 79 -9.41 -17.63 3.93
N ASP A 80 -9.79 -17.94 5.17
CA ASP A 80 -9.08 -18.75 6.18
C ASP A 80 -7.66 -18.30 6.55
N VAL A 81 -7.20 -17.16 6.02
CA VAL A 81 -5.96 -16.52 6.45
C VAL A 81 -6.12 -16.10 7.91
N LYS A 82 -5.28 -16.67 8.78
CA LYS A 82 -5.20 -16.33 10.20
C LYS A 82 -4.22 -15.16 10.37
N MET A 83 -4.66 -14.11 11.05
CA MET A 83 -3.84 -12.97 11.44
C MET A 83 -3.69 -12.95 12.97
N GLU A 84 -2.54 -12.50 13.45
CA GLU A 84 -2.26 -12.35 14.88
C GLU A 84 -1.77 -10.92 15.17
N SER A 85 -2.24 -10.32 16.26
CA SER A 85 -1.74 -9.04 16.76
C SER A 85 -1.56 -9.15 18.27
N ASN A 86 -0.41 -8.74 18.80
CA ASN A 86 -0.10 -8.79 20.22
C ASN A 86 0.37 -7.40 20.66
N THR A 87 -0.43 -6.75 21.50
CA THR A 87 -0.28 -5.31 21.79
C THR A 87 -0.53 -5.04 23.26
N VAL A 88 0.38 -4.35 23.93
CA VAL A 88 0.21 -3.87 25.31
C VAL A 88 -0.24 -2.42 25.27
N MET A 89 -1.34 -2.13 25.97
CA MET A 89 -1.91 -0.81 26.13
C MET A 89 -1.63 -0.28 27.54
N PHE A 90 -1.15 0.96 27.61
CA PHE A 90 -0.95 1.74 28.82
C PHE A 90 -1.90 2.95 28.78
N SER A 91 -2.57 3.24 29.89
CA SER A 91 -3.55 4.33 29.94
C SER A 91 -3.51 5.08 31.26
N GLN A 92 -3.62 6.41 31.18
CA GLN A 92 -3.66 7.27 32.35
C GLN A 92 -4.57 8.47 32.11
N TYR A 93 -5.44 8.74 33.08
CA TYR A 93 -6.23 9.97 33.13
C TYR A 93 -5.58 10.95 34.10
N TYR A 94 -5.37 12.17 33.63
CA TYR A 94 -4.76 13.27 34.38
C TYR A 94 -5.82 14.31 34.69
N ASP A 95 -6.16 14.44 35.96
CA ASP A 95 -7.19 15.38 36.40
C ASP A 95 -6.64 16.80 36.61
N ARG A 96 -7.51 17.79 36.49
CA ARG A 96 -7.19 19.20 36.76
C ARG A 96 -6.79 19.45 38.22
N SER A 97 -7.12 18.55 39.15
CA SER A 97 -6.60 18.59 40.53
C SER A 97 -5.12 18.19 40.67
N THR A 98 -4.57 17.34 39.79
CA THR A 98 -3.22 16.77 39.96
C THR A 98 -2.09 17.54 39.28
N HIS A 99 -2.38 18.45 38.34
CA HIS A 99 -1.37 19.15 37.52
C HIS A 99 -1.20 20.65 37.81
N GLY A 100 -1.72 21.12 38.95
CA GLY A 100 -1.55 22.51 39.38
C GLY A 100 -2.41 23.51 38.61
N ARG A 101 -2.22 24.80 38.94
CA ARG A 101 -3.20 25.86 38.69
C ARG A 101 -3.16 26.40 37.25
N GLY A 102 -3.62 25.61 36.28
CA GLY A 102 -3.85 26.09 34.90
C GLY A 102 -4.15 25.04 33.83
N ALA A 103 -3.82 23.76 34.05
CA ALA A 103 -4.05 22.71 33.06
C ALA A 103 -5.53 22.26 33.02
N SER A 104 -6.07 22.01 31.81
CA SER A 104 -7.29 21.23 31.64
C SER A 104 -6.98 19.74 31.83
N SER A 105 -7.99 18.97 32.25
CA SER A 105 -7.86 17.51 32.40
C SER A 105 -7.68 16.85 31.04
N TYR A 106 -6.85 15.80 30.97
CA TYR A 106 -6.58 15.07 29.73
C TYR A 106 -6.43 13.57 29.97
N GLY A 107 -6.89 12.77 29.02
CA GLY A 107 -6.66 11.33 28.98
C GLY A 107 -5.56 10.99 27.98
N LEU A 108 -4.68 10.05 28.34
CA LEU A 108 -3.65 9.51 27.45
C LEU A 108 -3.77 7.98 27.40
N ILE A 109 -3.80 7.43 26.19
CA ILE A 109 -3.73 5.99 25.94
C ILE A 109 -2.59 5.76 24.93
N VAL A 110 -1.64 4.90 25.28
CA VAL A 110 -0.52 4.49 24.43
C VAL A 110 -0.61 2.98 24.22
N ALA A 111 -0.37 2.52 22.99
CA ALA A 111 -0.30 1.09 22.68
C ALA A 111 0.99 0.79 21.92
N ASP A 112 1.64 -0.30 22.27
CA ASP A 112 2.86 -0.78 21.63
C ASP A 112 2.77 -2.30 21.38
N PHE A 113 3.45 -2.79 20.36
CA PHE A 113 3.40 -4.20 20.00
C PHE A 113 4.43 -5.01 20.80
N VAL A 114 4.19 -6.31 20.97
CA VAL A 114 5.11 -7.20 21.66
C VAL A 114 6.13 -7.76 20.65
N ASP A 115 7.40 -7.35 20.75
CA ASP A 115 8.51 -7.89 19.91
C ASP A 115 8.59 -9.42 20.02
N GLU A 116 8.77 -9.93 21.24
CA GLU A 116 8.97 -11.33 21.59
C GLU A 116 8.07 -11.69 22.78
N ASP A 117 7.36 -12.83 22.71
CA ASP A 117 6.43 -13.32 23.75
C ASP A 117 6.74 -14.80 24.01
N ASP A 118 7.39 -15.11 25.14
CA ASP A 118 7.74 -16.48 25.52
C ASP A 118 6.53 -17.31 25.98
N ARG A 119 5.43 -16.65 26.40
CA ARG A 119 4.18 -17.32 26.84
C ARG A 119 3.37 -17.77 25.62
N HIS A 120 3.35 -16.94 24.58
CA HIS A 120 2.65 -17.22 23.33
C HIS A 120 3.51 -16.89 22.08
N PRO A 121 4.53 -17.72 21.76
CA PRO A 121 5.44 -17.44 20.66
C PRO A 121 4.75 -17.35 19.30
N TYR A 122 5.05 -16.28 18.55
CA TYR A 122 4.49 -16.07 17.21
C TYR A 122 4.94 -17.17 16.22
N VAL A 123 3.97 -17.80 15.53
CA VAL A 123 4.19 -18.88 14.56
C VAL A 123 4.00 -18.38 13.12
N PRO A 124 5.06 -17.88 12.44
CA PRO A 124 4.95 -17.24 11.12
C PRO A 124 4.61 -18.18 9.95
N SER A 125 4.58 -19.49 10.19
CA SER A 125 4.12 -20.51 9.23
C SER A 125 2.62 -20.80 9.30
N GLN A 126 1.91 -20.26 10.30
CA GLN A 126 0.48 -20.49 10.52
C GLN A 126 -0.35 -19.19 10.58
N ARG A 127 0.27 -18.07 10.94
CA ARG A 127 -0.40 -16.79 11.22
C ARG A 127 0.39 -15.64 10.59
N VAL A 128 -0.32 -14.59 10.17
CA VAL A 128 0.28 -13.33 9.68
C VAL A 128 0.31 -12.32 10.81
N ARG A 129 1.51 -11.90 11.25
CA ARG A 129 1.68 -10.89 12.31
C ARG A 129 1.29 -9.49 11.84
N ARG A 130 0.50 -8.80 12.68
CA ARG A 130 0.17 -7.38 12.62
C ARG A 130 0.70 -6.70 13.88
N ASP A 131 1.74 -5.88 13.73
CA ASP A 131 2.18 -4.96 14.77
C ASP A 131 1.32 -3.69 14.73
N VAL A 132 1.02 -3.14 15.91
CA VAL A 132 0.27 -1.88 16.06
C VAL A 132 0.92 -1.01 17.14
N ASN A 133 1.29 0.22 16.77
CA ASN A 133 1.63 1.29 17.70
C ASN A 133 0.49 2.33 17.67
N ALA A 134 0.12 2.88 18.82
CA ALA A 134 -0.84 3.99 18.88
C ALA A 134 -0.55 4.96 20.02
N VAL A 135 -0.90 6.23 19.81
CA VAL A 135 -0.95 7.26 20.84
C VAL A 135 -2.26 8.02 20.66
N LEU A 136 -3.11 8.02 21.68
CA LEU A 136 -4.40 8.71 21.73
C LEU A 136 -4.37 9.70 22.88
N GLU A 137 -4.60 10.98 22.58
CA GLU A 137 -4.76 12.04 23.57
C GLU A 137 -6.18 12.60 23.48
N ILE A 138 -6.87 12.66 24.63
CA ILE A 138 -8.21 13.21 24.77
C ILE A 138 -8.10 14.48 25.62
N ARG A 139 -8.47 15.64 25.06
CA ARG A 139 -8.41 16.95 25.73
C ARG A 139 -9.73 17.70 25.65
N GLU A 140 -9.93 18.58 26.62
CA GLU A 140 -10.90 19.67 26.55
C GLU A 140 -10.33 20.80 25.67
N PHE A 141 -11.12 21.29 24.70
CA PHE A 141 -10.74 22.39 23.81
C PHE A 141 -11.84 23.44 23.69
N VAL A 142 -11.48 24.72 23.66
CA VAL A 142 -12.41 25.83 23.47
C VAL A 142 -12.21 26.41 22.06
N PRO A 143 -13.14 26.17 21.11
CA PRO A 143 -12.96 26.64 19.73
C PRO A 143 -12.91 28.17 19.63
N GLN A 144 -11.81 28.70 19.11
CA GLN A 144 -11.75 30.10 18.66
C GLN A 144 -12.43 30.24 17.29
N ARG A 145 -13.76 30.05 17.25
CA ARG A 145 -14.55 30.38 16.05
C ARG A 145 -14.39 31.89 15.75
N PRO A 146 -14.07 32.28 14.50
CA PRO A 146 -14.14 33.68 14.09
C PRO A 146 -15.51 34.28 14.39
N ARG A 147 -15.58 35.61 14.64
CA ARG A 147 -16.86 36.30 14.87
C ARG A 147 -17.78 36.11 13.66
N SER A 148 -18.89 35.39 13.88
CA SER A 148 -20.04 35.40 12.98
C SER A 148 -20.47 36.84 12.72
N VAL A 149 -20.74 37.17 11.45
CA VAL A 149 -21.28 38.49 11.05
C VAL A 149 -22.75 38.65 11.49
N ALA A 150 -23.46 37.53 11.76
CA ALA A 150 -24.73 37.54 12.48
C ALA A 150 -24.48 37.52 14.00
N GLY A 151 -24.98 38.54 14.71
CA GLY A 151 -24.70 38.85 16.11
C GLY A 151 -25.34 37.93 17.16
N GLY A 152 -25.25 36.61 17.01
CA GLY A 152 -25.54 35.67 18.09
C GLY A 152 -24.49 35.75 19.20
N PRO A 153 -24.84 35.44 20.47
CA PRO A 153 -23.87 35.39 21.55
C PRO A 153 -22.83 34.28 21.28
N PRO A 154 -21.53 34.48 21.61
CA PRO A 154 -20.51 33.49 21.38
C PRO A 154 -20.76 32.25 22.24
N SER A 155 -21.09 31.12 21.60
CA SER A 155 -21.26 29.84 22.26
C SER A 155 -19.89 29.28 22.69
N HIS A 156 -19.41 29.70 23.87
CA HIS A 156 -18.24 29.13 24.53
C HIS A 156 -18.50 27.70 25.07
N LYS A 157 -19.20 26.86 24.29
CA LYS A 157 -19.32 25.43 24.55
C LYS A 157 -17.95 24.83 24.26
N SER A 158 -17.32 24.28 25.29
CA SER A 158 -16.11 23.48 25.14
C SER A 158 -16.46 22.19 24.39
N VAL A 159 -15.52 21.68 23.59
CA VAL A 159 -15.66 20.40 22.87
C VAL A 159 -14.56 19.45 23.33
N VAL A 160 -14.88 18.17 23.45
CA VAL A 160 -13.85 17.16 23.72
C VAL A 160 -13.21 16.75 22.40
N VAL A 161 -11.89 16.73 22.36
CA VAL A 161 -11.11 16.42 21.15
C VAL A 161 -10.27 15.18 21.41
N LEU A 162 -10.39 14.19 20.51
CA LEU A 162 -9.47 13.06 20.40
C LEU A 162 -8.48 13.36 19.27
N SER A 163 -7.23 13.59 19.65
CA SER A 163 -6.08 13.53 18.75
C SER A 163 -5.49 12.13 18.82
N ARG A 164 -5.30 11.45 17.69
CA ARG A 164 -4.61 10.16 17.69
C ARG A 164 -3.63 10.00 16.54
N TRP A 165 -2.56 9.26 16.82
CA TRP A 165 -1.61 8.71 15.87
C TRP A 165 -1.65 7.18 15.99
N VAL A 166 -1.64 6.48 14.86
CA VAL A 166 -1.60 5.02 14.79
C VAL A 166 -0.68 4.60 13.65
N GLN A 167 0.20 3.64 13.93
CA GLN A 167 0.98 2.93 12.92
C GLN A 167 0.63 1.44 12.98
N ASN A 168 0.33 0.83 11.83
CA ASN A 168 0.18 -0.63 11.73
C ASN A 168 1.18 -1.16 10.70
N ARG A 169 1.80 -2.31 10.99
CA ARG A 169 2.68 -3.05 10.08
C ARG A 169 2.19 -4.48 10.00
N MET A 170 1.77 -4.92 8.81
CA MET A 170 1.48 -6.33 8.55
C MET A 170 2.71 -6.97 7.90
N HIS A 171 3.23 -8.02 8.54
CA HIS A 171 4.41 -8.74 8.06
C HIS A 171 4.08 -9.54 6.81
N TYR A 172 5.03 -9.63 5.87
CA TYR A 172 4.87 -10.49 4.70
C TYR A 172 4.74 -11.98 5.14
N PRO A 173 3.74 -12.74 4.63
CA PRO A 173 3.50 -14.12 5.06
C PRO A 173 4.65 -15.05 4.65
N LYS A 174 5.04 -15.98 5.53
CA LYS A 174 6.06 -17.01 5.23
C LYS A 174 5.48 -18.32 4.68
N PHE A 175 4.20 -18.31 4.31
CA PHE A 175 3.46 -19.42 3.72
C PHE A 175 2.69 -18.94 2.49
N PRO A 176 2.37 -19.82 1.52
CA PRO A 176 1.56 -19.44 0.37
C PRO A 176 0.18 -18.98 0.82
N VAL A 177 -0.10 -17.70 0.63
CA VAL A 177 -1.46 -17.15 0.68
C VAL A 177 -1.88 -16.90 -0.76
N CYS A 178 -3.14 -17.20 -1.09
CA CYS A 178 -3.73 -16.73 -2.35
C CYS A 178 -3.49 -15.20 -2.46
N THR A 179 -3.14 -14.70 -3.64
CA THR A 179 -2.91 -13.25 -3.84
C THR A 179 -4.17 -12.45 -3.46
N ASP A 180 -5.36 -12.92 -3.88
CA ASP A 180 -6.65 -12.37 -3.47
C ASP A 180 -6.98 -12.62 -1.97
N GLY A 181 -6.18 -13.42 -1.26
CA GLY A 181 -6.27 -13.67 0.17
C GLY A 181 -5.62 -12.57 0.99
N CYS A 182 -4.34 -12.27 0.73
CA CYS A 182 -3.66 -11.13 1.34
C CYS A 182 -4.18 -9.78 0.83
N GLN A 183 -4.59 -9.68 -0.43
CA GLN A 183 -5.10 -8.43 -0.99
C GLN A 183 -6.48 -8.02 -0.46
N MET A 184 -7.27 -8.88 0.18
CA MET A 184 -8.58 -8.46 0.73
C MET A 184 -8.49 -7.59 2.00
N PRO A 185 -7.75 -7.98 3.06
CA PRO A 185 -7.54 -7.10 4.22
C PRO A 185 -6.54 -5.96 3.97
N MET A 186 -5.78 -5.96 2.86
CA MET A 186 -4.73 -4.97 2.58
C MET A 186 -4.98 -4.04 1.37
N ARG A 187 -5.64 -4.52 0.30
CA ARG A 187 -6.17 -3.71 -0.82
C ARG A 187 -7.71 -3.61 -0.78
N GLN A 188 -8.33 -3.38 0.38
CA GLN A 188 -9.77 -3.08 0.39
C GLN A 188 -10.00 -1.79 -0.43
N ARG A 189 -10.88 -1.86 -1.43
CA ARG A 189 -10.92 -0.94 -2.57
C ARG A 189 -11.52 0.43 -2.27
N ASP A 190 -10.69 1.33 -1.78
CA ASP A 190 -10.92 2.77 -1.87
C ASP A 190 -10.79 3.23 -3.34
N GLY A 191 -11.87 3.05 -4.11
CA GLY A 191 -12.05 3.61 -5.47
C GLY A 191 -11.78 2.68 -6.66
N THR A 192 -10.58 2.10 -6.78
CA THR A 192 -10.03 1.74 -8.10
C THR A 192 -9.96 0.25 -8.46
N SER A 193 -10.83 -0.13 -9.40
CA SER A 193 -10.70 -1.27 -10.32
C SER A 193 -11.65 -0.99 -11.50
N PRO A 194 -11.47 -1.54 -12.72
CA PRO A 194 -12.41 -1.36 -13.83
C PRO A 194 -13.84 -1.93 -13.61
N ARG A 195 -14.17 -2.37 -12.39
CA ARG A 195 -15.54 -2.53 -11.88
C ARG A 195 -15.69 -1.69 -10.60
N GLY A 196 -16.46 -0.59 -10.67
CA GLY A 196 -16.90 0.29 -9.57
C GLY A 196 -15.78 0.81 -8.66
N GLY A 197 -15.32 2.06 -8.73
CA GLY A 197 -16.11 3.29 -8.84
C GLY A 197 -15.91 4.21 -7.62
N MET A 198 -16.49 5.42 -7.70
CA MET A 198 -16.84 6.36 -6.63
C MET A 198 -15.77 6.97 -5.70
N ALA A 199 -15.90 8.30 -5.54
CA ALA A 199 -15.48 9.05 -4.37
C ALA A 199 -16.51 10.15 -4.06
N SER A 200 -17.20 10.02 -2.92
CA SER A 200 -17.95 11.09 -2.25
C SER A 200 -17.79 10.92 -0.73
N SER A 201 -17.88 12.03 -0.02
CA SER A 201 -17.77 12.17 1.44
C SER A 201 -18.47 11.08 2.28
N ALA A 202 -17.76 10.65 3.35
CA ALA A 202 -18.16 9.78 4.48
C ALA A 202 -17.79 8.28 4.41
N THR A 203 -17.12 7.83 5.49
CA THR A 203 -17.10 6.48 6.09
C THR A 203 -16.99 5.20 5.22
N SER A 204 -15.77 4.66 5.06
CA SER A 204 -15.48 3.19 5.08
C SER A 204 -13.98 2.83 4.91
N SER A 205 -13.09 3.26 5.82
CA SER A 205 -11.64 2.92 5.76
C SER A 205 -11.31 1.56 6.43
N THR A 206 -11.97 0.50 5.99
CA THR A 206 -12.06 -0.79 6.71
C THR A 206 -10.89 -1.77 6.53
N THR A 207 -9.73 -1.33 6.00
CA THR A 207 -8.44 -2.05 6.20
C THR A 207 -7.85 -1.84 7.60
N SER A 208 -8.36 -0.85 8.35
CA SER A 208 -7.75 -0.40 9.61
C SER A 208 -8.08 -1.30 10.81
N SER A 209 -7.12 -1.46 11.72
CA SER A 209 -7.40 -1.94 13.08
C SER A 209 -8.40 -1.00 13.76
N PRO A 210 -9.24 -1.44 14.73
CA PRO A 210 -10.25 -0.57 15.34
C PRO A 210 -9.65 0.65 16.09
N LEU A 211 -8.37 0.58 16.44
CA LEU A 211 -7.53 1.69 16.92
C LEU A 211 -7.41 2.84 15.92
N SER A 212 -7.40 2.55 14.61
CA SER A 212 -7.27 3.52 13.50
C SER A 212 -8.58 3.85 12.76
N ASP A 213 -9.68 3.13 13.02
CA ASP A 213 -11.00 3.39 12.43
C ASP A 213 -11.64 4.69 12.97
N SER A 214 -12.24 5.51 12.10
CA SER A 214 -12.71 6.87 12.44
C SER A 214 -14.23 7.02 12.57
N ALA A 215 -14.97 5.93 12.79
CA ALA A 215 -16.40 5.98 13.03
C ALA A 215 -16.72 6.55 14.43
N THR A 216 -17.25 7.79 14.48
CA THR A 216 -18.12 8.19 15.60
C THR A 216 -19.37 7.29 15.59
N PRO A 217 -19.87 6.84 16.76
CA PRO A 217 -20.99 5.92 16.83
C PRO A 217 -22.31 6.64 16.50
N THR A 218 -22.76 6.52 15.25
CA THR A 218 -23.98 7.16 14.72
C THR A 218 -25.24 6.29 14.84
N ARG A 219 -25.17 5.12 15.48
CA ARG A 219 -26.34 4.32 15.89
C ARG A 219 -26.67 4.57 17.36
N SER A 220 -27.97 4.63 17.67
CA SER A 220 -28.46 4.71 19.05
C SER A 220 -28.05 3.45 19.82
N TRP A 221 -27.23 3.61 20.86
CA TRP A 221 -26.68 2.53 21.68
C TRP A 221 -27.73 1.66 22.40
N SER A 222 -28.99 2.11 22.44
CA SER A 222 -30.12 1.44 23.09
C SER A 222 -30.50 0.06 22.50
N SER A 223 -29.94 -0.34 21.34
CA SER A 223 -30.26 -1.62 20.69
C SER A 223 -29.29 -2.78 21.01
N ILE A 224 -28.25 -2.57 21.82
CA ILE A 224 -27.28 -3.63 22.17
C ILE A 224 -27.80 -4.57 23.29
N ILE A 225 -28.80 -4.14 24.07
CA ILE A 225 -29.30 -4.88 25.24
C ILE A 225 -30.61 -5.62 24.91
N ALA A 226 -30.55 -6.62 24.02
CA ALA A 226 -31.63 -7.58 23.81
C ALA A 226 -31.15 -8.88 23.11
N PRO A 227 -31.06 -10.03 23.81
CA PRO A 227 -30.83 -11.31 23.14
C PRO A 227 -32.09 -11.75 22.37
N ARG A 228 -31.90 -12.39 21.21
CA ARG A 228 -32.93 -13.15 20.49
C ARG A 228 -32.39 -14.52 20.13
N HIS A 229 -33.28 -15.51 20.08
CA HIS A 229 -32.96 -16.94 20.14
C HIS A 229 -33.55 -17.68 18.92
N GLU A 230 -33.22 -18.97 18.81
CA GLU A 230 -33.81 -19.98 17.90
C GLU A 230 -33.36 -19.92 16.40
N PRO A 231 -33.39 -21.05 15.65
CA PRO A 231 -32.39 -22.11 15.84
C PRO A 231 -31.81 -22.69 14.51
N CYS A 232 -30.80 -23.54 14.62
CA CYS A 232 -30.20 -24.28 13.49
C CYS A 232 -30.93 -25.61 13.19
N HIS A 233 -30.74 -26.14 11.98
CA HIS A 233 -31.07 -27.51 11.59
C HIS A 233 -29.84 -28.21 10.98
N GLU A 234 -29.71 -29.51 11.24
CA GLU A 234 -28.58 -30.37 10.84
C GLU A 234 -28.92 -31.28 9.64
N GLY A 235 -27.88 -31.90 9.05
CA GLY A 235 -28.01 -33.02 8.11
C GLY A 235 -26.67 -33.77 7.95
N LEU A 236 -26.67 -35.09 8.13
CA LEU A 236 -25.46 -35.96 8.10
C LEU A 236 -25.44 -36.89 6.87
N ALA A 237 -24.24 -37.17 6.36
CA ALA A 237 -23.73 -38.48 5.86
C ALA A 237 -22.26 -38.26 5.37
N THR A 238 -21.18 -39.03 5.63
CA THR A 238 -20.90 -40.49 5.75
C THR A 238 -21.11 -41.23 4.42
N ASP A 239 -20.10 -41.66 3.64
CA ASP A 239 -19.03 -42.61 4.00
C ASP A 239 -17.84 -42.67 2.99
N GLU A 240 -16.83 -43.47 3.36
CA GLU A 240 -15.67 -44.01 2.58
C GLU A 240 -15.70 -45.57 2.75
N PRO A 241 -14.89 -46.44 2.06
CA PRO A 241 -13.68 -46.15 1.28
C PRO A 241 -13.46 -46.93 -0.05
N SER A 242 -12.33 -46.61 -0.71
CA SER A 242 -11.38 -47.41 -1.54
C SER A 242 -11.71 -48.76 -2.23
N VAL A 243 -11.10 -48.97 -3.41
CA VAL A 243 -10.26 -50.13 -3.86
C VAL A 243 -9.73 -49.85 -5.29
N ALA A 244 -8.71 -50.59 -5.79
CA ALA A 244 -7.97 -50.32 -7.04
C ALA A 244 -7.90 -51.52 -8.00
N GLU A 245 -7.53 -51.32 -9.28
CA GLU A 245 -6.58 -52.15 -10.08
C GLU A 245 -6.24 -51.53 -11.48
N GLU A 246 -5.47 -52.25 -12.31
CA GLU A 246 -4.72 -51.79 -13.51
C GLU A 246 -5.39 -52.13 -14.88
N ASP A 247 -4.88 -51.60 -16.02
CA ASP A 247 -4.10 -52.38 -17.05
C ASP A 247 -4.14 -51.83 -18.52
N GLY A 248 -3.02 -52.02 -19.27
CA GLY A 248 -2.75 -52.07 -20.75
C GLY A 248 -3.39 -51.15 -21.83
N GLU A 249 -2.97 -51.16 -23.13
CA GLU A 249 -1.66 -51.37 -23.82
C GLU A 249 -1.75 -50.97 -25.34
N ARG A 250 -0.60 -50.82 -26.07
CA ARG A 250 -0.39 -50.90 -27.57
C ARG A 250 -0.80 -49.73 -28.52
N ALA A 251 -0.27 -49.58 -29.77
CA ALA A 251 1.00 -49.97 -30.45
C ALA A 251 1.18 -49.22 -31.84
N PRO A 252 1.76 -49.75 -32.97
CA PRO A 252 3.13 -49.40 -33.44
C PRO A 252 3.30 -49.01 -34.95
N GLY A 253 4.55 -48.83 -35.44
CA GLY A 253 4.91 -48.73 -36.88
C GLY A 253 6.44 -48.71 -37.20
N GLN A 254 6.86 -49.16 -38.40
CA GLN A 254 8.27 -49.27 -38.87
C GLN A 254 8.45 -48.94 -40.39
N GLY A 255 9.67 -48.72 -40.88
CA GLY A 255 10.04 -48.63 -42.32
C GLY A 255 11.55 -48.41 -42.58
N ASP A 256 12.11 -48.87 -43.72
CA ASP A 256 13.57 -48.96 -44.03
C ASP A 256 13.90 -48.91 -45.56
N THR A 257 15.19 -49.00 -45.96
CA THR A 257 15.80 -49.02 -47.34
C THR A 257 15.88 -47.66 -48.08
N GLY A 258 16.72 -47.39 -49.12
CA GLY A 258 17.77 -48.11 -49.91
C GLY A 258 18.00 -47.37 -51.27
N THR A 259 19.01 -47.57 -52.15
CA THR A 259 20.32 -48.29 -52.17
C THR A 259 21.14 -47.83 -53.43
N GLU A 260 22.44 -48.20 -53.57
CA GLU A 260 23.21 -48.33 -54.86
C GLU A 260 23.55 -47.05 -55.71
N SER A 261 24.44 -46.99 -56.74
CA SER A 261 25.54 -47.81 -57.34
C SER A 261 26.50 -46.83 -58.15
N GLU A 262 27.42 -47.09 -59.10
CA GLU A 262 27.85 -48.23 -59.97
C GLU A 262 29.37 -48.14 -60.42
N GLU A 263 29.74 -48.25 -61.72
CA GLU A 263 31.12 -48.39 -62.29
C GLU A 263 31.61 -47.17 -63.14
N THR A 264 32.74 -47.09 -63.88
CA THR A 264 33.84 -48.01 -64.37
C THR A 264 35.18 -47.18 -64.56
N ALA A 265 36.26 -47.43 -65.35
CA ALA A 265 36.72 -48.47 -66.31
C ALA A 265 38.28 -48.48 -66.56
N ARG A 266 38.87 -49.70 -66.54
CA ARG A 266 39.99 -50.27 -67.37
C ARG A 266 41.44 -49.65 -67.42
N PRO A 267 42.49 -50.44 -67.79
CA PRO A 267 43.86 -50.27 -67.23
C PRO A 267 45.08 -50.41 -68.19
N LYS A 268 46.32 -50.29 -67.65
CA LYS A 268 47.54 -51.05 -68.08
C LYS A 268 48.71 -50.98 -67.06
N ARG A 269 49.82 -51.70 -67.32
CA ARG A 269 50.97 -51.98 -66.40
C ARG A 269 52.31 -51.49 -67.04
N LYS A 270 53.50 -51.42 -66.40
CA LYS A 270 54.19 -52.39 -65.50
C LYS A 270 55.14 -51.73 -64.45
N TYR A 271 56.47 -51.95 -64.51
CA TYR A 271 57.46 -51.76 -63.40
C TYR A 271 58.91 -51.58 -63.95
N PRO A 272 59.97 -51.29 -63.14
CA PRO A 272 60.12 -50.31 -62.03
C PRO A 272 61.52 -49.62 -61.94
N LYS A 273 61.70 -48.64 -61.03
CA LYS A 273 62.95 -48.43 -60.21
C LYS A 273 62.72 -47.45 -59.02
N ARG A 274 63.48 -47.60 -57.93
CA ARG A 274 63.39 -46.82 -56.65
C ARG A 274 64.37 -45.64 -56.58
N LYS A 275 64.04 -44.58 -55.83
CA LYS A 275 64.99 -43.82 -54.96
C LYS A 275 64.33 -43.33 -53.65
N HIS A 276 65.15 -42.81 -52.73
CA HIS A 276 64.99 -42.74 -51.26
C HIS A 276 64.01 -41.67 -50.72
N ARG A 277 63.55 -41.84 -49.46
CA ARG A 277 62.72 -40.89 -48.69
C ARG A 277 63.43 -40.58 -47.35
N LYS A 278 63.47 -39.32 -46.89
CA LYS A 278 64.11 -38.96 -45.60
C LYS A 278 63.31 -39.55 -44.41
N GLY A 279 64.02 -39.98 -43.36
CA GLY A 279 63.46 -40.82 -42.28
C GLY A 279 62.62 -40.08 -41.23
N THR A 280 61.59 -40.75 -40.71
CA THR A 280 60.54 -40.24 -39.80
C THR A 280 61.01 -39.83 -38.40
N HIS A 281 62.29 -40.04 -38.07
CA HIS A 281 62.82 -39.96 -36.70
C HIS A 281 63.01 -38.52 -36.19
N THR A 282 63.42 -37.59 -37.06
CA THR A 282 63.68 -36.19 -36.66
C THR A 282 62.41 -35.42 -36.31
N ILE A 283 61.34 -35.58 -37.10
CA ILE A 283 60.03 -34.96 -36.85
C ILE A 283 59.45 -35.44 -35.51
N ARG A 284 59.54 -36.76 -35.25
CA ARG A 284 59.08 -37.34 -33.97
C ARG A 284 59.87 -36.83 -32.77
N LYS A 285 61.20 -36.68 -32.86
CA LYS A 285 62.01 -36.18 -31.74
C LYS A 285 61.63 -34.77 -31.29
N VAL A 286 61.38 -33.83 -32.21
CA VAL A 286 61.00 -32.45 -31.84
C VAL A 286 59.62 -32.40 -31.19
N ALA A 287 58.62 -33.08 -31.78
CA ALA A 287 57.27 -33.15 -31.24
C ALA A 287 57.24 -33.81 -29.85
N ILE A 288 57.97 -34.90 -29.65
CA ILE A 288 58.08 -35.57 -28.34
C ILE A 288 58.74 -34.64 -27.31
N TYR A 289 59.81 -33.91 -27.67
CA TYR A 289 60.45 -32.97 -26.75
C TYR A 289 59.51 -31.83 -26.32
N GLN A 290 58.74 -31.24 -27.25
CA GLN A 290 57.78 -30.20 -26.90
C GLN A 290 56.66 -30.73 -25.98
N VAL A 291 56.10 -31.91 -26.26
CA VAL A 291 55.07 -32.52 -25.41
C VAL A 291 55.62 -32.85 -24.01
N VAL A 292 56.84 -33.41 -23.92
CA VAL A 292 57.47 -33.72 -22.62
C VAL A 292 57.74 -32.46 -21.81
N VAL A 293 58.19 -31.36 -22.43
CA VAL A 293 58.38 -30.07 -21.73
C VAL A 293 57.05 -29.50 -21.23
N VAL A 294 55.99 -29.50 -22.05
CA VAL A 294 54.66 -29.01 -21.64
C VAL A 294 54.08 -29.85 -20.50
N VAL A 295 54.20 -31.18 -20.57
CA VAL A 295 53.77 -32.09 -19.50
C VAL A 295 54.58 -31.89 -18.22
N ALA A 296 55.90 -31.67 -18.30
CA ALA A 296 56.74 -31.39 -17.14
C ALA A 296 56.39 -30.05 -16.46
N VAL A 297 56.09 -29.01 -17.25
CA VAL A 297 55.62 -27.71 -16.71
C VAL A 297 54.24 -27.86 -16.05
N LEU A 298 53.31 -28.60 -16.66
CA LEU A 298 52.00 -28.89 -16.06
C LEU A 298 52.12 -29.67 -14.74
N LEU A 299 53.03 -30.65 -14.66
CA LEU A 299 53.31 -31.38 -13.41
C LEU A 299 53.91 -30.49 -12.33
N MET A 300 54.84 -29.60 -12.67
CA MET A 300 55.41 -28.63 -11.72
C MET A 300 54.35 -27.66 -11.19
N VAL A 301 53.49 -27.11 -12.06
CA VAL A 301 52.38 -26.23 -11.65
C VAL A 301 51.36 -26.99 -10.78
N ALA A 302 51.07 -28.24 -11.09
CA ALA A 302 50.16 -29.08 -10.29
C ALA A 302 50.71 -29.38 -8.88
N LEU A 303 52.02 -29.62 -8.76
CA LEU A 303 52.68 -29.85 -7.46
C LEU A 303 52.72 -28.59 -6.60
N VAL A 304 53.13 -27.44 -7.16
CA VAL A 304 53.10 -26.15 -6.44
C VAL A 304 51.67 -25.80 -5.99
N GLY A 305 50.67 -26.05 -6.85
CA GLY A 305 49.26 -25.85 -6.50
C GLY A 305 48.73 -26.80 -5.40
N GLN A 306 49.38 -27.95 -5.15
CA GLN A 306 49.07 -28.80 -4.00
C GLN A 306 49.70 -28.25 -2.70
N GLU A 307 50.94 -27.76 -2.74
CA GLU A 307 51.60 -27.15 -1.58
C GLU A 307 50.89 -25.87 -1.11
N GLU A 308 50.50 -24.98 -2.04
CA GLU A 308 49.72 -23.79 -1.72
C GLU A 308 48.34 -24.14 -1.15
N LYS A 309 47.66 -25.15 -1.71
CA LYS A 309 46.37 -25.63 -1.20
C LYS A 309 46.48 -26.18 0.22
N GLU A 310 47.51 -26.96 0.52
CA GLU A 310 47.76 -27.44 1.89
C GLU A 310 48.05 -26.30 2.87
N ARG A 311 48.78 -25.27 2.43
CA ARG A 311 49.06 -24.08 3.24
C ARG A 311 47.79 -23.31 3.58
N LEU A 312 46.95 -23.05 2.57
CA LEU A 312 45.66 -22.37 2.73
C LEU A 312 44.68 -23.16 3.60
N LEU A 313 44.68 -24.50 3.53
CA LEU A 313 43.85 -25.34 4.41
C LEU A 313 44.29 -25.24 5.89
N LYS A 314 45.60 -25.23 6.17
CA LYS A 314 46.15 -25.05 7.52
C LYS A 314 45.85 -23.64 8.07
N GLU A 315 45.93 -22.62 7.22
CA GLU A 315 45.54 -21.25 7.56
C GLU A 315 44.03 -21.13 7.83
N MET A 316 43.18 -21.81 7.04
CA MET A 316 41.74 -21.90 7.31
C MET A 316 41.43 -22.59 8.64
N GLU A 317 42.13 -23.66 9.01
CA GLU A 317 41.94 -24.34 10.29
C GLU A 317 42.31 -23.41 11.47
N ILE A 318 43.42 -22.68 11.36
CA ILE A 318 43.82 -21.66 12.36
C ILE A 318 42.75 -20.57 12.47
N LEU A 319 42.31 -19.99 11.35
CA LEU A 319 41.28 -18.94 11.33
C LEU A 319 39.91 -19.44 11.84
N GLN A 320 39.53 -20.69 11.57
CA GLN A 320 38.33 -21.30 12.16
C GLN A 320 38.47 -21.49 13.68
N LYS A 321 39.66 -21.84 14.17
CA LYS A 321 39.97 -22.00 15.59
C LYS A 321 39.98 -20.65 16.33
N GLU A 322 40.52 -19.62 15.71
CA GLU A 322 40.47 -18.23 16.20
C GLU A 322 39.04 -17.68 16.20
N MET A 323 38.28 -17.87 15.11
CA MET A 323 36.84 -17.56 15.05
C MET A 323 36.06 -18.31 16.13
N GLY A 324 36.39 -19.59 16.40
CA GLY A 324 35.81 -20.38 17.48
C GLY A 324 36.14 -19.82 18.87
N ALA A 325 37.37 -19.37 19.09
CA ALA A 325 37.80 -18.74 20.34
C ALA A 325 37.16 -17.36 20.54
N LEU A 326 37.11 -16.52 19.49
CA LEU A 326 36.44 -15.23 19.49
C LEU A 326 34.93 -15.38 19.71
N LYS A 327 34.27 -16.36 19.07
CA LYS A 327 32.85 -16.65 19.29
C LYS A 327 32.57 -17.12 20.71
N LYS A 328 33.41 -18.01 21.27
CA LYS A 328 33.31 -18.40 22.70
C LYS A 328 33.49 -17.20 23.63
N ARG A 329 34.50 -16.36 23.39
CA ARG A 329 34.74 -15.12 24.16
C ARG A 329 33.60 -14.09 24.04
N ALA A 330 32.95 -14.00 22.89
CA ALA A 330 31.82 -13.10 22.67
C ALA A 330 30.50 -13.58 23.33
N MET A 331 30.42 -14.87 23.67
CA MET A 331 29.30 -15.53 24.34
C MET A 331 29.59 -15.89 25.81
N ASP A 332 30.74 -15.50 26.36
CA ASP A 332 31.03 -15.59 27.79
C ASP A 332 30.29 -14.45 28.53
N PRO A 333 29.28 -14.74 29.37
CA PRO A 333 28.49 -13.72 30.06
C PRO A 333 29.29 -12.99 31.16
N THR A 334 30.47 -13.49 31.51
CA THR A 334 31.25 -13.06 32.69
C THR A 334 32.11 -11.82 32.43
N PHE A 335 32.25 -11.35 31.18
CA PHE A 335 33.16 -10.27 30.81
C PHE A 335 32.46 -8.88 30.89
N PRO A 336 32.60 -8.09 31.98
CA PRO A 336 31.63 -7.05 32.30
C PRO A 336 31.65 -5.84 31.37
N VAL A 337 32.83 -5.57 30.78
CA VAL A 337 33.09 -4.40 29.93
C VAL A 337 32.23 -4.44 28.66
N ASP A 338 32.12 -5.61 28.02
CA ASP A 338 31.43 -5.72 26.73
C ASP A 338 29.91 -5.60 26.91
N THR A 339 29.34 -6.17 27.97
CA THR A 339 27.91 -6.00 28.31
C THR A 339 27.55 -4.53 28.60
N LEU A 340 28.41 -3.80 29.32
CA LEU A 340 28.20 -2.37 29.59
C LEU A 340 28.34 -1.53 28.31
N VAL A 341 29.36 -1.77 27.49
CA VAL A 341 29.57 -1.07 26.21
C VAL A 341 28.46 -1.38 25.20
N ARG A 342 27.99 -2.63 25.12
CA ARG A 342 26.84 -3.03 24.28
C ARG A 342 25.55 -2.36 24.76
N LYS A 343 25.28 -2.33 26.07
CA LYS A 343 24.10 -1.66 26.64
C LYS A 343 24.14 -0.15 26.40
N SER A 344 25.28 0.50 26.66
CA SER A 344 25.50 1.91 26.38
C SER A 344 25.34 2.23 24.90
N ARG A 345 26.00 1.48 23.99
CA ARG A 345 25.89 1.69 22.54
C ARG A 345 24.47 1.45 22.01
N ARG A 346 23.74 0.48 22.56
CA ARG A 346 22.31 0.24 22.25
C ARG A 346 21.45 1.42 22.71
N GLN A 347 21.66 1.90 23.94
CA GLN A 347 20.98 3.07 24.48
C GLN A 347 21.25 4.33 23.64
N THR A 348 22.50 4.65 23.33
CA THR A 348 22.86 5.79 22.47
C THR A 348 22.26 5.67 21.07
N LEU A 349 22.15 4.46 20.52
CA LEU A 349 21.47 4.23 19.24
C LEU A 349 19.95 4.46 19.36
N GLN A 350 19.31 3.99 20.42
CA GLN A 350 17.89 4.24 20.70
C GLN A 350 17.60 5.72 20.92
N GLU A 351 18.41 6.43 21.70
CA GLU A 351 18.34 7.88 21.91
C GLU A 351 18.54 8.66 20.61
N ALA A 352 19.48 8.25 19.75
CA ALA A 352 19.70 8.85 18.44
C ALA A 352 18.51 8.62 17.48
N VAL A 353 17.97 7.41 17.42
CA VAL A 353 16.77 7.07 16.64
C VAL A 353 15.55 7.84 17.14
N GLN A 354 15.33 7.91 18.45
CA GLN A 354 14.26 8.69 19.07
C GLN A 354 14.43 10.19 18.77
N GLY A 355 15.64 10.73 18.87
CA GLY A 355 15.97 12.11 18.52
C GLY A 355 15.79 12.42 17.02
N HIS A 356 16.01 11.46 16.14
CA HIS A 356 15.71 11.58 14.71
C HIS A 356 14.20 11.54 14.45
N MET A 357 13.48 10.62 15.10
CA MET A 357 12.02 10.52 15.00
C MET A 357 11.33 11.81 15.50
N GLN A 358 11.77 12.37 16.63
CA GLN A 358 11.27 13.66 17.13
C GLN A 358 11.52 14.83 16.15
N LYS A 359 12.69 14.87 15.49
CA LYS A 359 12.97 15.87 14.45
C LYS A 359 12.04 15.68 13.24
N PHE A 360 11.85 14.44 12.80
CA PHE A 360 10.97 14.10 11.69
C PHE A 360 9.50 14.48 11.97
N CYS A 361 8.97 14.17 13.16
CA CYS A 361 7.63 14.58 13.57
C CYS A 361 7.45 16.11 13.58
N LYS A 362 8.47 16.88 14.00
CA LYS A 362 8.43 18.35 13.92
C LYS A 362 8.39 18.85 12.47
N THR A 363 9.17 18.25 11.58
CA THR A 363 9.13 18.56 10.14
C THR A 363 7.76 18.21 9.54
N LEU A 364 7.18 17.06 9.89
CA LEU A 364 5.85 16.67 9.44
C LEU A 364 4.79 17.68 9.87
N SER A 365 4.78 18.13 11.12
CA SER A 365 3.83 19.16 11.59
C SER A 365 3.89 20.43 10.72
N ILE A 366 5.10 20.94 10.45
CA ILE A 366 5.31 22.12 9.60
C ILE A 366 4.85 21.86 8.16
N MET A 367 5.07 20.65 7.64
CA MET A 367 4.60 20.25 6.30
C MET A 367 3.07 20.11 6.23
N SER A 368 2.41 19.64 7.28
CA SER A 368 0.94 19.56 7.37
C SER A 368 0.32 20.97 7.37
N ASP A 369 0.84 21.88 8.20
CA ASP A 369 0.40 23.28 8.24
C ASP A 369 0.63 24.00 6.90
N TYR A 370 1.79 23.77 6.27
CA TYR A 370 2.10 24.31 4.94
C TYR A 370 1.17 23.75 3.85
N THR A 371 0.82 22.46 3.93
CA THR A 371 -0.12 21.82 2.99
C THR A 371 -1.53 22.36 3.14
N LEU A 372 -1.99 22.59 4.37
CA LEU A 372 -3.27 23.25 4.67
C LEU A 372 -3.34 24.64 4.02
N CYS A 373 -2.31 25.47 4.22
CA CYS A 373 -2.20 26.80 3.63
C CYS A 373 -2.17 26.77 2.10
N ASN A 374 -1.38 25.86 1.50
CA ASN A 374 -1.28 25.75 0.05
C ASN A 374 -2.61 25.36 -0.60
N ILE A 375 -3.38 24.42 -0.04
CA ILE A 375 -4.66 24.02 -0.65
C ILE A 375 -5.72 25.12 -0.50
N GLN A 376 -5.66 25.94 0.56
CA GLN A 376 -6.46 27.17 0.64
C GLN A 376 -6.09 28.23 -0.42
N ALA A 377 -4.88 28.18 -0.98
CA ALA A 377 -4.43 29.03 -2.08
C ALA A 377 -4.74 28.45 -3.49
N GLY A 378 -5.33 27.26 -3.58
CA GLY A 378 -5.62 26.55 -4.83
C GLY A 378 -4.52 25.57 -5.25
N THR A 379 -4.80 24.72 -6.25
CA THR A 379 -3.81 23.71 -6.70
C THR A 379 -2.80 24.32 -7.69
N PRO A 380 -1.54 23.84 -7.76
CA PRO A 380 -0.56 24.32 -8.74
C PRO A 380 -0.91 24.09 -10.21
N LEU A 381 -1.99 23.35 -10.50
CA LEU A 381 -2.50 23.07 -11.84
C LEU A 381 -3.75 23.89 -12.18
N GLN A 382 -4.34 24.57 -11.20
CA GLN A 382 -5.63 25.25 -11.29
C GLN A 382 -5.52 26.51 -12.15
N GLU A 383 -6.49 26.72 -13.04
CA GLU A 383 -6.66 27.96 -13.79
C GLU A 383 -8.14 28.31 -13.85
N LYS A 384 -8.48 29.59 -13.70
CA LYS A 384 -9.87 30.02 -13.66
C LYS A 384 -10.59 29.72 -14.99
N MET A 385 -11.57 28.83 -14.94
CA MET A 385 -12.31 28.36 -16.11
C MET A 385 -13.70 29.03 -16.19
N VAL A 386 -13.93 29.79 -17.27
CA VAL A 386 -15.18 30.52 -17.52
C VAL A 386 -15.78 30.07 -18.85
N LEU A 387 -16.89 29.33 -18.80
CA LEU A 387 -17.55 28.76 -19.97
C LEU A 387 -18.80 29.57 -20.35
N LYS A 388 -18.78 30.17 -21.54
CA LYS A 388 -19.90 30.96 -22.07
C LYS A 388 -21.11 30.09 -22.41
N ARG A 389 -22.26 30.72 -22.69
CA ARG A 389 -23.50 30.01 -23.07
C ARG A 389 -23.43 29.41 -24.46
N ASP A 390 -22.74 30.07 -25.40
CA ASP A 390 -22.55 29.62 -26.77
C ASP A 390 -21.60 28.42 -26.88
N SER A 391 -22.07 27.34 -27.50
CA SER A 391 -21.31 26.10 -27.72
C SER A 391 -20.00 26.31 -28.49
N LYS A 392 -19.95 27.24 -29.46
CA LYS A 392 -18.72 27.52 -30.20
C LYS A 392 -17.66 28.15 -29.28
N SER A 393 -18.03 29.22 -28.58
CA SER A 393 -17.16 29.90 -27.60
C SER A 393 -16.65 28.95 -26.50
N ARG A 394 -17.48 28.00 -26.05
CA ARG A 394 -17.07 26.95 -25.09
C ARG A 394 -15.98 26.08 -25.69
N CYS A 395 -16.21 25.55 -26.89
CA CYS A 395 -15.29 24.69 -27.61
C CYS A 395 -13.92 25.37 -27.82
N GLU A 396 -13.92 26.62 -28.32
CA GLU A 396 -12.71 27.43 -28.50
C GLU A 396 -11.95 27.66 -27.18
N THR A 397 -12.68 27.92 -26.08
CA THR A 397 -12.08 28.10 -24.75
C THR A 397 -11.41 26.82 -24.25
N LEU A 398 -12.07 25.67 -24.37
CA LEU A 398 -11.53 24.39 -23.89
C LEU A 398 -10.36 23.89 -24.74
N GLN A 399 -10.44 24.04 -26.07
CA GLN A 399 -9.34 23.71 -26.98
C GLN A 399 -8.08 24.55 -26.68
N ALA A 400 -8.23 25.85 -26.38
CA ALA A 400 -7.13 26.72 -25.98
C ALA A 400 -6.51 26.38 -24.61
N MET A 401 -7.18 25.58 -23.77
CA MET A 401 -6.67 25.13 -22.47
C MET A 401 -6.00 23.74 -22.53
N LYS A 402 -6.51 22.80 -23.35
CA LYS A 402 -6.11 21.38 -23.38
C LYS A 402 -4.59 21.15 -23.32
N GLU A 403 -3.86 21.64 -24.31
CA GLU A 403 -2.42 21.39 -24.48
C GLU A 403 -1.57 21.91 -23.30
N ARG A 404 -1.95 23.06 -22.74
CA ARG A 404 -1.28 23.66 -21.56
C ARG A 404 -1.62 22.90 -20.28
N LYS A 405 -2.86 22.44 -20.11
CA LYS A 405 -3.28 21.63 -18.96
C LYS A 405 -2.55 20.29 -18.91
N LEU A 406 -2.44 19.60 -20.06
CA LEU A 406 -1.72 18.34 -20.17
C LEU A 406 -0.22 18.48 -19.88
N ARG A 407 0.48 19.47 -20.46
CA ARG A 407 1.91 19.71 -20.16
C ARG A 407 2.18 20.01 -18.68
N ASN A 408 1.37 20.88 -18.07
CA ASN A 408 1.52 21.22 -16.65
C ASN A 408 1.33 19.97 -15.76
N ALA A 409 0.36 19.11 -16.12
CA ALA A 409 0.07 17.88 -15.42
C ALA A 409 1.17 16.81 -15.56
N GLU A 410 1.75 16.60 -16.76
CA GLU A 410 2.91 15.72 -16.95
C GLU A 410 4.09 16.19 -16.10
N GLN A 411 4.40 17.51 -16.13
CA GLN A 411 5.48 18.09 -15.33
C GLN A 411 5.24 17.93 -13.83
N TYR A 412 4.01 18.16 -13.35
CA TYR A 412 3.65 17.97 -11.94
C TYR A 412 3.87 16.53 -11.49
N LEU A 413 3.33 15.55 -12.22
CA LEU A 413 3.51 14.13 -11.87
C LEU A 413 4.97 13.68 -11.98
N LYS A 414 5.70 14.13 -13.00
CA LYS A 414 7.14 13.89 -13.16
C LYS A 414 7.96 14.37 -11.95
N ILE A 415 7.66 15.55 -11.41
CA ILE A 415 8.28 16.05 -10.17
C ILE A 415 7.82 15.19 -8.98
N ARG A 416 6.51 14.98 -8.81
CA ARG A 416 5.92 14.32 -7.64
C ARG A 416 6.36 12.86 -7.45
N ARG A 417 6.61 12.12 -8.54
CA ARG A 417 7.08 10.73 -8.51
C ARG A 417 8.59 10.55 -8.56
N SER A 418 9.38 11.62 -8.72
CA SER A 418 10.83 11.57 -9.03
C SER A 418 11.74 10.86 -8.01
N LYS A 419 11.19 10.47 -6.84
CA LYS A 419 11.86 9.73 -5.76
C LYS A 419 11.03 8.56 -5.23
N LEU A 420 10.05 8.09 -6.01
CA LEU A 420 9.17 6.98 -5.64
C LEU A 420 9.41 5.79 -6.57
N ASP A 421 9.33 4.59 -6.01
CA ASP A 421 9.33 3.34 -6.76
C ASP A 421 7.94 3.14 -7.40
N PRO A 422 7.82 3.14 -8.74
CA PRO A 422 6.53 2.91 -9.41
C PRO A 422 6.04 1.46 -9.25
N CYS A 423 6.94 0.53 -8.96
CA CYS A 423 6.66 -0.88 -8.74
C CYS A 423 6.30 -1.19 -7.27
N LYS A 424 6.02 -0.15 -6.46
CA LYS A 424 5.45 -0.31 -5.11
C LYS A 424 4.14 0.45 -4.93
N SER A 425 3.22 -0.16 -4.20
CA SER A 425 1.94 0.47 -3.89
C SER A 425 2.14 1.60 -2.88
N LEU A 426 1.50 2.74 -3.14
CA LEU A 426 1.51 3.91 -2.26
C LEU A 426 0.13 4.57 -2.29
N THR A 427 -0.35 5.02 -1.13
CA THR A 427 -1.50 5.92 -1.02
C THR A 427 -1.26 6.93 0.09
N GLU A 428 -1.45 8.19 -0.22
CA GLU A 428 -1.40 9.34 0.68
C GLU A 428 -2.74 10.07 0.58
N ASP A 429 -3.43 10.25 1.71
CA ASP A 429 -4.77 10.87 1.80
C ASP A 429 -4.77 11.89 2.95
N GLN A 430 -5.19 13.12 2.66
CA GLN A 430 -5.31 14.20 3.64
C GLN A 430 -6.72 14.79 3.57
N ARG A 431 -7.31 15.08 4.74
CA ARG A 431 -8.70 15.55 4.89
C ARG A 431 -8.79 16.62 5.98
N PHE A 432 -9.35 17.77 5.64
CA PHE A 432 -9.42 18.90 6.55
C PHE A 432 -10.63 19.79 6.26
N GLU A 433 -10.90 20.66 7.22
CA GLU A 433 -11.90 21.71 7.15
C GLU A 433 -11.16 23.03 6.91
N THR A 434 -11.68 23.86 6.02
CA THR A 434 -11.14 25.20 5.76
C THR A 434 -11.69 26.21 6.76
N ASN A 435 -11.05 27.38 6.86
CA ASN A 435 -11.50 28.47 7.75
C ASN A 435 -12.94 28.95 7.47
N ASN A 436 -13.50 28.60 6.31
CA ASN A 436 -14.86 28.92 5.87
C ASN A 436 -15.87 27.78 6.11
N GLY A 437 -15.48 26.70 6.79
CA GLY A 437 -16.32 25.49 7.01
C GLY A 437 -16.46 24.56 5.80
N GLY A 438 -15.76 24.83 4.70
CA GLY A 438 -15.73 23.96 3.53
C GLY A 438 -14.79 22.77 3.74
N PHE A 439 -15.23 21.56 3.37
CA PHE A 439 -14.43 20.34 3.48
C PHE A 439 -13.55 20.13 2.24
N CYS A 440 -12.28 19.81 2.48
CA CYS A 440 -11.32 19.49 1.42
C CYS A 440 -10.67 18.12 1.67
N SER A 441 -10.34 17.44 0.57
CA SER A 441 -9.49 16.24 0.60
C SER A 441 -8.52 16.26 -0.57
N ALA A 442 -7.27 15.87 -0.29
CA ALA A 442 -6.24 15.66 -1.29
C ALA A 442 -5.79 14.20 -1.23
N ARG A 443 -5.60 13.57 -2.38
CA ARG A 443 -5.16 12.17 -2.50
C ARG A 443 -4.08 12.03 -3.56
N PHE A 444 -3.05 11.24 -3.25
CA PHE A 444 -2.04 10.79 -4.20
C PHE A 444 -1.87 9.28 -4.07
N SER A 445 -1.79 8.56 -5.20
CA SER A 445 -1.71 7.10 -5.18
C SER A 445 -0.92 6.53 -6.36
N ILE A 446 -0.10 5.52 -6.10
CA ILE A 446 0.53 4.66 -7.11
C ILE A 446 -0.17 3.31 -7.05
N LEU A 447 -0.71 2.90 -8.20
CA LEU A 447 -1.54 1.70 -8.36
C LEU A 447 -0.96 0.83 -9.47
N GLN A 448 -1.00 -0.49 -9.28
CA GLN A 448 -0.46 -1.47 -10.22
C GLN A 448 -1.57 -2.32 -10.81
N PHE A 449 -1.47 -2.61 -12.09
CA PHE A 449 -2.42 -3.45 -12.85
C PHE A 449 -1.67 -4.68 -13.39
N GLU A 450 -1.70 -5.75 -12.62
CA GLU A 450 -1.17 -7.06 -13.03
C GLU A 450 -2.03 -7.62 -14.19
N GLY A 451 -1.39 -8.19 -15.22
CA GLY A 451 -2.09 -8.83 -16.35
C GLY A 451 -2.75 -7.90 -17.36
N ALA A 452 -2.52 -6.58 -17.29
CA ALA A 452 -2.95 -5.64 -18.33
C ALA A 452 -2.27 -5.94 -19.68
N GLN A 453 -3.00 -5.88 -20.79
CA GLN A 453 -2.46 -6.16 -22.13
C GLN A 453 -1.70 -4.95 -22.71
N SER A 454 -2.15 -3.74 -22.37
CA SER A 454 -1.48 -2.49 -22.75
C SER A 454 -1.86 -1.32 -21.83
N VAL A 455 -0.97 -0.34 -21.75
CA VAL A 455 -1.20 1.01 -21.24
C VAL A 455 -2.39 1.65 -21.96
N LYS A 456 -2.50 1.44 -23.27
CA LYS A 456 -3.63 1.91 -24.09
C LYS A 456 -4.96 1.31 -23.65
N GLN A 457 -5.03 0.00 -23.41
CA GLN A 457 -6.21 -0.67 -22.87
C GLN A 457 -6.62 -0.09 -21.51
N VAL A 458 -5.67 0.11 -20.60
CA VAL A 458 -5.97 0.69 -19.26
C VAL A 458 -6.39 2.15 -19.37
N PHE A 459 -5.79 2.94 -20.27
CA PHE A 459 -6.21 4.31 -20.56
C PHE A 459 -7.63 4.35 -21.14
N ASP A 460 -7.97 3.51 -22.11
CA ASP A 460 -9.30 3.49 -22.72
C ASP A 460 -10.39 3.04 -21.72
N LEU A 461 -10.07 2.13 -20.79
CA LEU A 461 -10.93 1.81 -19.66
C LEU A 461 -11.12 2.98 -18.69
N VAL A 462 -10.08 3.79 -18.46
CA VAL A 462 -10.17 5.02 -17.66
C VAL A 462 -11.06 6.05 -18.36
N ILE A 463 -10.89 6.27 -19.67
CA ILE A 463 -11.79 7.16 -20.45
C ILE A 463 -13.23 6.64 -20.41
N PHE A 464 -13.46 5.34 -20.62
CA PHE A 464 -14.80 4.74 -20.57
C PHE A 464 -15.48 4.95 -19.20
N TYR A 465 -14.76 4.72 -18.09
CA TYR A 465 -15.26 5.02 -16.74
C TYR A 465 -15.62 6.49 -16.56
N PHE A 466 -14.77 7.40 -17.06
CA PHE A 466 -14.98 8.83 -16.93
C PHE A 466 -16.13 9.36 -17.81
N SER A 467 -16.41 8.74 -18.95
CA SER A 467 -17.55 9.07 -19.81
C SER A 467 -18.89 8.50 -19.33
N ASN A 468 -18.89 7.48 -18.46
CA ASN A 468 -20.07 6.82 -17.89
C ASN A 468 -20.03 6.88 -16.35
N MET A 469 -19.62 8.04 -15.82
CA MET A 469 -19.27 8.17 -14.42
C MET A 469 -20.52 8.14 -13.52
N GLU A 470 -21.63 8.73 -13.95
CA GLU A 470 -22.92 8.71 -13.24
C GLU A 470 -23.42 7.29 -12.95
N ILE A 471 -23.26 6.35 -13.89
CA ILE A 471 -23.56 4.93 -13.69
C ILE A 471 -22.55 4.33 -12.70
N SER A 472 -21.25 4.43 -13.01
CA SER A 472 -20.16 3.82 -12.22
C SER A 472 -20.03 4.37 -10.79
N VAL A 473 -20.66 5.53 -10.53
CA VAL A 473 -20.88 6.14 -9.23
C VAL A 473 -22.14 5.53 -8.62
N SER A 474 -23.32 5.68 -9.23
CA SER A 474 -24.59 5.19 -8.66
C SER A 474 -24.59 3.70 -8.29
N GLU A 475 -23.86 2.86 -9.03
CA GLU A 475 -23.75 1.41 -8.77
C GLU A 475 -22.92 1.03 -7.53
N LYS A 476 -22.18 1.95 -6.88
CA LYS A 476 -21.23 1.59 -5.80
C LYS A 476 -21.62 2.02 -4.39
N LEU A 477 -22.33 3.14 -4.21
CA LEU A 477 -22.90 3.48 -2.91
C LEU A 477 -24.42 3.48 -3.04
N ASP A 478 -25.04 2.49 -2.38
CA ASP A 478 -26.50 2.35 -2.24
C ASP A 478 -27.18 3.60 -1.63
N THR A 479 -26.37 4.50 -1.06
CA THR A 479 -26.80 5.76 -0.44
C THR A 479 -26.79 6.99 -1.37
N LEU A 480 -26.32 6.88 -2.63
CA LEU A 480 -26.10 8.05 -3.50
C LEU A 480 -26.40 7.81 -4.98
N VAL A 481 -27.59 8.20 -5.43
CA VAL A 481 -27.97 8.19 -6.85
C VAL A 481 -27.36 9.41 -7.56
N THR A 482 -26.69 9.20 -8.69
CA THR A 482 -26.05 10.27 -9.47
C THR A 482 -26.57 10.29 -10.91
N VAL A 483 -26.86 11.49 -11.41
CA VAL A 483 -27.39 11.74 -12.76
C VAL A 483 -26.49 12.78 -13.45
N ARG A 484 -26.26 12.62 -14.75
CA ARG A 484 -25.59 13.62 -15.60
C ARG A 484 -26.64 14.60 -16.15
N GLU A 485 -26.44 15.90 -15.92
CA GLU A 485 -27.35 16.97 -16.34
C GLU A 485 -26.90 17.69 -17.63
N ASN A 486 -25.94 17.13 -18.36
CA ASN A 486 -25.53 17.66 -19.66
C ASN A 486 -25.47 16.55 -20.72
N ASP A 487 -26.13 16.82 -21.84
CA ASP A 487 -25.77 16.21 -23.13
C ASP A 487 -24.38 16.75 -23.49
N ASP A 488 -23.40 15.85 -23.61
CA ASP A 488 -22.02 16.23 -23.92
C ASP A 488 -21.78 16.09 -25.43
N ASP A 489 -22.31 17.05 -26.17
CA ASP A 489 -22.22 17.16 -27.64
C ASP A 489 -20.77 17.36 -28.17
N SER A 490 -19.74 17.12 -27.34
CA SER A 490 -18.36 17.52 -27.60
C SER A 490 -17.68 16.60 -28.61
N THR A 491 -17.81 16.92 -29.90
CA THR A 491 -17.09 16.30 -31.02
C THR A 491 -15.57 16.56 -31.03
N THR A 492 -15.00 17.10 -29.95
CA THR A 492 -13.57 17.41 -29.81
C THR A 492 -12.85 16.28 -29.09
N ASP A 493 -11.90 15.66 -29.78
CA ASP A 493 -11.12 14.55 -29.23
C ASP A 493 -10.42 14.88 -27.91
N GLY A 494 -10.54 13.97 -26.94
CA GLY A 494 -9.97 14.09 -25.60
C GLY A 494 -10.40 15.35 -24.83
N ILE A 495 -11.64 15.83 -25.03
CA ILE A 495 -12.31 16.79 -24.14
C ILE A 495 -13.71 16.23 -23.81
N THR A 496 -14.14 16.36 -22.55
CA THR A 496 -15.43 15.85 -22.07
C THR A 496 -15.92 16.71 -20.89
N GLN A 497 -17.18 17.15 -20.89
CA GLN A 497 -17.83 17.84 -19.77
C GLN A 497 -18.73 16.90 -18.96
N ASN A 498 -18.43 16.77 -17.67
CA ASN A 498 -19.21 16.02 -16.70
C ASN A 498 -19.91 16.97 -15.71
N ARG A 499 -21.18 17.28 -15.97
CA ARG A 499 -22.09 17.93 -15.02
C ARG A 499 -22.88 16.86 -14.27
N LEU A 500 -22.42 16.50 -13.08
CA LEU A 500 -23.01 15.43 -12.26
C LEU A 500 -23.77 16.01 -11.07
N VAL A 501 -24.98 15.50 -10.83
CA VAL A 501 -25.78 15.78 -9.64
C VAL A 501 -26.00 14.49 -8.87
N SER A 502 -25.51 14.45 -7.63
CA SER A 502 -25.61 13.32 -6.73
C SER A 502 -26.61 13.62 -5.60
N THR A 503 -27.67 12.80 -5.47
CA THR A 503 -28.69 12.93 -4.43
C THR A 503 -28.51 11.83 -3.38
N THR A 504 -28.41 12.23 -2.11
CA THR A 504 -28.35 11.31 -0.97
C THR A 504 -29.72 10.69 -0.68
N THR A 505 -29.79 9.37 -0.54
CA THR A 505 -31.06 8.65 -0.34
C THR A 505 -31.62 8.77 1.08
N ASP A 506 -30.77 9.10 2.07
CA ASP A 506 -31.17 9.27 3.48
C ASP A 506 -31.61 10.70 3.83
N ARG A 507 -31.05 11.72 3.16
CA ARG A 507 -31.19 13.15 3.52
C ARG A 507 -31.78 14.03 2.43
N SER A 508 -32.02 13.50 1.23
CA SER A 508 -32.42 14.23 0.01
C SER A 508 -31.53 15.43 -0.36
N MET A 509 -30.33 15.54 0.24
CA MET A 509 -29.36 16.58 -0.06
C MET A 509 -28.73 16.31 -1.43
N GLN A 510 -28.78 17.32 -2.31
CA GLN A 510 -28.14 17.29 -3.63
C GLN A 510 -26.75 17.93 -3.59
N MET A 511 -25.78 17.25 -4.20
CA MET A 511 -24.44 17.76 -4.48
C MET A 511 -24.27 17.94 -5.99
N GLU A 512 -23.60 19.00 -6.42
CA GLU A 512 -23.37 19.33 -7.84
C GLU A 512 -21.86 19.44 -8.13
N SER A 513 -21.40 18.67 -9.13
CA SER A 513 -20.03 18.73 -9.67
C SER A 513 -20.12 19.15 -11.13
N ASN A 514 -19.37 20.17 -11.54
CA ASN A 514 -19.23 20.55 -12.95
C ASN A 514 -17.75 20.53 -13.31
N THR A 515 -17.34 19.51 -14.06
CA THR A 515 -15.92 19.15 -14.25
C THR A 515 -15.64 18.94 -15.74
N ILE A 516 -14.61 19.61 -16.26
CA ILE A 516 -14.05 19.30 -17.58
C ILE A 516 -12.93 18.30 -17.42
N MET A 517 -12.81 17.40 -18.38
CA MET A 517 -11.70 16.48 -18.52
C MET A 517 -10.96 16.75 -19.82
N PHE A 518 -9.63 16.77 -19.75
CA PHE A 518 -8.72 16.83 -20.88
C PHE A 518 -7.92 15.54 -20.90
N SER A 519 -7.89 14.84 -22.04
CA SER A 519 -7.16 13.58 -22.16
C SER A 519 -6.37 13.47 -23.46
N GLU A 520 -5.27 12.72 -23.38
CA GLU A 520 -4.41 12.41 -24.52
C GLU A 520 -3.68 11.09 -24.25
N PHE A 521 -3.46 10.29 -25.29
CA PHE A 521 -2.56 9.15 -25.26
C PHE A 521 -1.35 9.47 -26.12
N CYS A 522 -0.18 9.61 -25.50
CA CYS A 522 1.03 10.05 -26.16
C CYS A 522 1.93 8.83 -26.44
N GLU A 523 2.03 8.44 -27.70
CA GLU A 523 3.02 7.46 -28.15
C GLU A 523 4.44 8.05 -28.12
N ARG A 524 5.43 7.23 -27.73
CA ARG A 524 6.83 7.62 -27.55
C ARG A 524 7.78 6.45 -27.82
N ASP A 525 8.62 6.60 -28.83
CA ASP A 525 9.69 5.64 -29.17
C ASP A 525 10.87 5.62 -28.17
N ASP A 526 10.93 6.56 -27.21
CA ASP A 526 12.01 6.66 -26.22
C ASP A 526 11.78 5.83 -24.94
N ILE A 527 10.65 5.13 -24.82
CA ILE A 527 10.35 4.25 -23.69
C ILE A 527 10.78 2.81 -24.02
N PRO A 528 11.67 2.16 -23.23
CA PRO A 528 12.24 0.84 -23.55
C PRO A 528 11.35 -0.36 -23.17
N CYS A 529 10.04 -0.16 -22.97
CA CYS A 529 9.08 -1.25 -22.76
C CYS A 529 8.40 -1.66 -24.07
N ALA A 530 7.72 -2.81 -24.07
CA ALA A 530 7.01 -3.32 -25.25
C ALA A 530 5.83 -2.42 -25.69
N ASP A 531 5.29 -1.63 -24.76
CA ASP A 531 4.21 -0.68 -24.99
C ASP A 531 4.76 0.76 -25.06
N ARG A 532 4.73 1.37 -26.25
CA ARG A 532 5.41 2.64 -26.55
C ARG A 532 4.56 3.86 -26.24
N GLY A 533 3.97 3.96 -25.05
CA GLY A 533 3.09 5.08 -24.73
C GLY A 533 2.84 5.36 -23.26
N TYR A 534 2.22 6.50 -23.02
CA TYR A 534 1.60 6.84 -21.74
C TYR A 534 0.29 7.60 -21.98
N GLY A 535 -0.73 7.28 -21.18
CA GLY A 535 -2.02 7.96 -21.19
C GLY A 535 -2.10 9.00 -20.08
N LEU A 536 -2.60 10.19 -20.38
CA LEU A 536 -2.78 11.28 -19.41
C LEU A 536 -4.23 11.77 -19.42
N VAL A 537 -4.81 11.90 -18.23
CA VAL A 537 -6.15 12.47 -18.01
C VAL A 537 -6.05 13.53 -16.91
N VAL A 538 -6.50 14.74 -17.22
CA VAL A 538 -6.57 15.88 -16.30
C VAL A 538 -8.03 16.24 -16.10
N SER A 539 -8.48 16.36 -14.86
CA SER A 539 -9.82 16.84 -14.52
C SER A 539 -9.74 18.16 -13.76
N GLU A 540 -10.64 19.09 -14.08
CA GLU A 540 -10.69 20.41 -13.46
C GLU A 540 -12.14 20.91 -13.36
N PHE A 541 -12.49 21.56 -12.24
CA PHE A 541 -13.82 22.14 -12.06
C PHE A 541 -14.03 23.43 -12.86
N VAL A 542 -15.28 23.72 -13.20
CA VAL A 542 -15.67 24.97 -13.87
C VAL A 542 -15.98 26.05 -12.82
N ASP A 543 -15.23 27.14 -12.75
CA ASP A 543 -15.54 28.26 -11.84
C ASP A 543 -16.92 28.85 -12.16
N VAL A 544 -17.15 29.18 -13.44
CA VAL A 544 -18.34 29.88 -13.95
C VAL A 544 -18.82 29.24 -15.24
N ASP A 545 -20.10 28.86 -15.30
CA ASP A 545 -20.75 28.29 -16.49
C ASP A 545 -22.06 29.05 -16.79
N GLU A 546 -22.13 29.74 -17.93
CA GLU A 546 -23.30 30.52 -18.34
C GLU A 546 -24.43 29.66 -18.96
N ARG A 547 -24.13 28.42 -19.39
CA ARG A 547 -25.12 27.44 -19.87
C ARG A 547 -25.72 26.69 -18.68
N TYR A 548 -24.90 26.36 -17.68
CA TYR A 548 -25.27 25.59 -16.50
C TYR A 548 -24.83 26.27 -15.17
N PRO A 549 -25.45 27.41 -14.79
CA PRO A 549 -25.06 28.15 -13.59
C PRO A 549 -25.34 27.37 -12.30
N TYR A 550 -24.39 27.43 -11.37
CA TYR A 550 -24.47 26.75 -10.06
C TYR A 550 -25.62 27.30 -9.19
N GLN A 551 -26.41 26.39 -8.62
CA GLN A 551 -27.61 26.70 -7.82
C GLN A 551 -27.35 26.56 -6.32
N SER A 552 -26.67 27.57 -5.75
CA SER A 552 -26.26 27.63 -4.34
C SER A 552 -27.41 27.63 -3.32
N ASP A 553 -28.63 27.87 -3.77
CA ASP A 553 -29.88 27.83 -3.00
C ASP A 553 -30.43 26.41 -2.82
N LYS A 554 -30.00 25.44 -3.66
CA LYS A 554 -30.57 24.09 -3.74
C LYS A 554 -29.55 22.97 -3.60
N ARG A 555 -28.27 23.24 -3.91
CA ARG A 555 -27.25 22.22 -4.11
C ARG A 555 -25.95 22.61 -3.44
N VAL A 556 -25.21 21.61 -2.95
CA VAL A 556 -23.85 21.78 -2.40
C VAL A 556 -22.83 21.62 -3.53
N ARG A 557 -21.98 22.63 -3.76
CA ARG A 557 -20.89 22.56 -4.74
C ARG A 557 -19.86 21.51 -4.33
N LYS A 558 -19.48 20.64 -5.27
CA LYS A 558 -18.40 19.67 -5.17
C LYS A 558 -17.38 19.96 -6.27
N ASP A 559 -16.31 20.67 -5.91
CA ASP A 559 -15.22 20.97 -6.82
C ASP A 559 -14.22 19.81 -6.88
N VAL A 560 -13.81 19.41 -8.09
CA VAL A 560 -12.93 18.25 -8.34
C VAL A 560 -11.83 18.65 -9.32
N ASN A 561 -10.58 18.58 -8.86
CA ASN A 561 -9.38 18.70 -9.67
C ASN A 561 -8.55 17.41 -9.51
N GLY A 562 -7.91 16.94 -10.57
CA GLY A 562 -7.09 15.72 -10.52
C GLY A 562 -6.24 15.49 -11.76
N VAL A 563 -5.24 14.62 -11.62
CA VAL A 563 -4.44 14.09 -12.73
C VAL A 563 -4.27 12.59 -12.54
N ILE A 564 -4.51 11.83 -13.60
CA ILE A 564 -4.26 10.39 -13.70
C ILE A 564 -3.31 10.17 -14.86
N GLU A 565 -2.26 9.39 -14.63
CA GLU A 565 -1.32 8.94 -15.65
C GLU A 565 -1.27 7.42 -15.66
N VAL A 566 -1.35 6.83 -16.84
CA VAL A 566 -1.21 5.39 -17.08
C VAL A 566 0.09 5.21 -17.88
N ARG A 567 1.01 4.38 -17.37
CA ARG A 567 2.33 4.14 -17.99
C ARG A 567 2.84 2.74 -17.63
N ALA A 568 3.53 2.09 -18.57
CA ALA A 568 4.25 0.84 -18.31
C ALA A 568 5.62 1.11 -17.66
N TYR A 569 6.06 0.15 -16.85
CA TYR A 569 7.40 0.09 -16.27
C TYR A 569 7.96 -1.32 -16.47
N ASN A 570 9.29 -1.44 -16.55
CA ASN A 570 10.03 -2.70 -16.70
C ASN A 570 10.66 -3.11 -15.36
#